data_AF-A0A939HXB0-F1
#
_entry.id   AF-A0A939HXB0-F1
#
_cell.length_a   1.000
_cell.length_b   1.000
_cell.length_c   1.000
_cell.angle_alpha   90.00
_cell.angle_beta   90.00
_cell.angle_gamma   90.00
#
_symmetry.space_group_name_H-M   'P 1'
#
loop_
_entity.id
_entity.type
_entity.pdbx_description
1 polymer ?
#
loop_
_entity_poly.entity_id
_entity_poly.type
_entity_poly.pdbx_seq_one_letter_code
_entity_poly.pdbx_strand_id
1 'polypeptide(L)' 'MQGYTCKACGFNFEVRYGEIGRDFIEAHHTVPISNLSKEKIKLDPMQDFTVLCSNCHRMIHRRKPIPTLEEFKRILKM' A
#
# COMPACT_ATOMS: atom_id res chain seq x y z
N MET A 1 -6.07 -4.89 -11.97
CA MET A 1 -6.50 -4.18 -10.74
C MET A 1 -5.86 -4.86 -9.54
N GLN A 2 -5.33 -4.12 -8.55
CA GLN A 2 -4.59 -4.69 -7.40
C GLN A 2 -5.50 -5.34 -6.33
N GLY A 3 -6.83 -5.16 -6.44
CA GLY A 3 -7.84 -5.65 -5.51
C GLY A 3 -8.04 -4.75 -4.29
N TYR A 4 -8.91 -5.16 -3.36
CA TYR A 4 -9.28 -4.41 -2.15
C TYR A 4 -8.83 -5.07 -0.84
N THR A 5 -7.91 -6.04 -0.95
CA THR A 5 -7.32 -6.74 0.19
C THR A 5 -5.90 -6.24 0.41
N CYS A 6 -5.64 -5.75 1.63
CA CYS A 6 -4.34 -5.24 2.04
C CYS A 6 -3.23 -6.26 1.77
N LYS A 7 -2.25 -5.90 0.94
CA LYS A 7 -1.13 -6.78 0.59
C LYS A 7 -0.16 -7.03 1.73
N ALA A 8 -0.24 -6.28 2.83
CA ALA A 8 0.60 -6.46 4.00
C ALA A 8 -0.01 -7.41 5.06
N CYS A 9 -1.28 -7.19 5.45
CA CYS A 9 -1.91 -7.91 6.56
C CYS A 9 -3.18 -8.69 6.19
N GLY A 10 -3.61 -8.67 4.92
CA GLY A 10 -4.82 -9.38 4.49
C GLY A 10 -6.15 -8.71 4.87
N PHE A 11 -6.12 -7.55 5.51
CA PHE A 11 -7.35 -6.81 5.85
C PHE A 11 -8.14 -6.41 4.59
N ASN A 12 -9.45 -6.61 4.63
CA ASN A 12 -10.38 -6.20 3.57
C ASN A 12 -11.56 -5.45 4.21
N PHE A 13 -11.85 -4.24 3.69
CA PHE A 13 -12.88 -3.38 4.26
C PHE A 13 -14.29 -3.92 4.06
N GLU A 14 -14.60 -4.50 2.90
CA GLU A 14 -15.90 -5.11 2.64
C GLU A 14 -16.14 -6.31 3.56
N VAL A 15 -15.13 -7.16 3.76
CA VAL A 15 -15.23 -8.31 4.69
C VAL A 15 -15.44 -7.84 6.13
N ARG A 16 -14.80 -6.75 6.56
CA ARG A 16 -14.87 -6.28 7.96
C ARG A 16 -16.07 -5.39 8.27
N TYR A 17 -16.52 -4.59 7.29
CA TYR A 17 -17.50 -3.52 7.47
C TYR A 17 -18.74 -3.66 6.58
N GLY A 18 -18.79 -4.66 5.70
CA GLY A 18 -19.89 -4.85 4.76
C GLY A 18 -19.88 -3.79 3.65
N GLU A 19 -21.08 -3.40 3.21
CA GLU A 19 -21.27 -2.56 2.03
C GLU A 19 -20.51 -1.23 2.07
N ILE A 20 -20.39 -0.60 3.25
CA ILE A 20 -19.66 0.67 3.41
C ILE A 20 -18.14 0.53 3.12
N GLY A 21 -17.62 -0.69 3.14
CA GLY A 21 -16.23 -1.00 2.83
C GLY A 21 -16.02 -1.52 1.41
N ARG A 22 -17.09 -1.65 0.61
CA ARG A 22 -17.00 -2.11 -0.78
C ARG A 22 -16.13 -1.16 -1.59
N ASP A 23 -15.29 -1.73 -2.44
CA ASP A 23 -14.39 -1.03 -3.35
C ASP A 23 -13.45 0.00 -2.66
N PHE A 24 -13.20 -0.16 -1.35
CA PHE A 24 -12.33 0.74 -0.58
C PHE A 24 -11.00 0.08 -0.18
N ILE A 25 -9.90 0.71 -0.60
CA ILE A 25 -8.53 0.43 -0.16
C ILE A 25 -7.63 1.63 -0.47
N GLU A 26 -6.47 1.76 0.17
CA GLU A 26 -5.54 2.85 -0.11
C GLU A 26 -4.41 2.40 -1.04
N ALA A 27 -4.16 3.16 -2.11
CA ALA A 27 -3.00 2.97 -2.97
C ALA A 27 -1.74 3.52 -2.30
N HIS A 28 -0.66 2.74 -2.34
CA HIS A 28 0.64 3.09 -1.77
C HIS A 28 1.72 2.98 -2.85
N HIS A 29 2.49 4.05 -3.07
CA HIS A 29 3.59 4.06 -4.03
C HIS A 29 4.76 3.23 -3.48
N THR A 30 5.27 2.27 -4.25
CA THR A 30 6.40 1.42 -3.86
C THR A 30 7.75 2.11 -4.09
N VAL A 31 7.78 3.11 -4.99
CA VAL A 31 8.96 3.95 -5.28
C VAL A 31 8.75 5.36 -4.70
N PRO A 32 9.67 5.88 -3.85
CA PRO A 32 9.58 7.25 -3.36
C PRO A 32 9.63 8.25 -4.51
N ILE A 33 8.59 9.07 -4.63
CA ILE A 33 8.47 10.12 -5.67
C ILE A 33 9.65 11.10 -5.64
N SER A 34 10.29 11.28 -4.48
CA SER A 34 11.47 12.13 -4.32
C SER A 34 12.70 11.66 -5.11
N ASN A 35 12.75 10.39 -5.51
CA ASN A 35 13.82 9.83 -6.35
C ASN A 35 13.44 9.76 -7.84
N LEU A 36 12.22 10.16 -8.21
CA LEU A 36 11.82 10.27 -9.61
C LEU A 36 12.45 11.56 -10.16
N SER A 37 13.48 11.42 -10.99
CA SER A 37 14.02 12.52 -11.78
C SER A 37 12.89 13.18 -12.58
N LYS A 38 13.00 14.49 -12.86
CA LYS A 38 12.00 15.32 -13.55
C LYS A 38 11.61 14.83 -14.96
N GLU A 39 12.25 13.78 -15.46
CA GLU A 39 11.92 13.15 -16.72
C GLU A 39 10.83 12.11 -16.49
N LYS A 40 9.60 12.48 -16.87
CA LYS A 40 8.39 11.65 -16.98
C LYS A 40 8.68 10.14 -16.96
N ILE A 41 8.78 9.57 -15.77
CA ILE A 41 8.71 8.11 -15.65
C ILE A 41 7.27 7.78 -16.02
N LYS A 42 7.09 6.99 -17.08
CA LYS A 42 5.80 6.34 -17.35
C LYS A 42 5.51 5.50 -16.11
N LEU A 43 4.71 6.06 -15.20
CA LEU A 43 4.24 5.32 -14.04
C LEU A 43 3.40 4.17 -14.58
N ASP A 44 3.83 2.95 -14.33
CA ASP A 44 3.02 1.75 -14.53
C ASP A 44 2.23 1.55 -13.23
N PRO A 45 0.91 1.83 -13.22
CA PRO A 45 0.09 1.70 -12.02
C PRO A 45 0.09 0.29 -11.43
N MET A 46 0.45 -0.73 -12.22
CA MET A 46 0.56 -2.10 -11.76
C MET A 46 1.89 -2.40 -11.08
N GLN A 47 2.98 -1.69 -11.42
CA GLN A 47 4.31 -1.93 -10.86
C GLN A 47 4.70 -0.92 -9.78
N ASP A 48 4.23 0.33 -9.90
CA ASP A 48 4.65 1.44 -9.03
C ASP A 48 3.79 1.59 -7.78
N PHE A 49 2.75 0.77 -7.65
CA PHE A 49 1.80 0.84 -6.55
C PHE A 49 1.51 -0.53 -5.95
N THR A 50 1.11 -0.51 -4.69
CA THR A 50 0.46 -1.63 -4.02
C THR A 50 -0.77 -1.12 -3.27
N VAL A 51 -1.55 -2.02 -2.67
CA VAL A 51 -2.75 -1.66 -1.92
C VAL A 51 -2.61 -2.06 -0.45
N LEU A 52 -2.86 -1.10 0.44
CA LEU A 52 -2.74 -1.25 1.88
C LEU A 52 -4.03 -0.78 2.56
N CYS A 53 -4.36 -1.35 3.72
CA CYS A 53 -5.40 -0.77 4.56
C CYS A 53 -4.89 0.52 5.22
N SER A 54 -5.81 1.37 5.67
CA SER A 54 -5.48 2.66 6.31
C SER A 54 -4.48 2.53 7.45
N ASN A 55 -4.58 1.46 8.26
CA ASN A 55 -3.63 1.22 9.35
C ASN A 55 -2.23 0.90 8.83
N CYS A 56 -2.09 -0.09 7.94
CA CYS A 56 -0.80 -0.45 7.36
C CYS A 56 -0.17 0.69 6.57
N HIS A 57 -0.97 1.44 5.82
CA HIS A 57 -0.48 2.58 5.04
C HIS A 57 0.04 3.69 5.95
N ARG A 58 -0.66 4.00 7.04
CA ARG A 58 -0.15 4.97 8.02
C ARG A 58 1.12 4.45 8.71
N MET A 59 1.18 3.17 9.05
CA MET A 59 2.32 2.58 9.77
C MET A 59 3.57 2.42 8.92
N ILE A 60 3.47 2.10 7.63
CA ILE A 60 4.65 1.95 6.76
C ILE A 60 5.41 3.29 6.64
N HIS A 61 4.69 4.42 6.58
CA HIS A 61 5.26 5.77 6.55
C HIS A 61 5.79 6.27 7.90
N ARG A 62 5.59 5.54 9.00
CA ARG A 62 6.16 5.90 10.31
C ARG A 62 7.65 5.56 10.45
N ARG A 63 8.21 4.75 9.52
CA ARG A 63 9.62 4.39 9.49
C ARG A 63 10.38 5.19 8.43
N LYS A 64 11.64 5.51 8.75
CA LYS A 64 12.59 6.15 7.83
C LYS A 64 13.90 5.36 7.84
N PRO A 65 14.41 4.90 6.67
CA PRO A 65 13.76 4.96 5.36
C PRO A 65 12.41 4.21 5.34
N ILE A 66 11.53 4.59 4.41
CA ILE A 66 10.25 3.88 4.22
C ILE A 66 10.60 2.45 3.77
N PRO A 67 10.18 1.41 4.49
CA PRO A 67 10.47 0.03 4.11
C PRO A 67 9.69 -0.36 2.86
N THR A 68 10.22 -1.31 2.10
CA THR A 68 9.47 -2.03 1.07
C THR A 68 8.32 -2.82 1.69
N LEU A 69 7.34 -3.22 0.87
CA LEU A 69 6.22 -4.05 1.32
C LEU A 69 6.70 -5.34 2.02
N GLU A 70 7.71 -6.01 1.48
CA GLU A 70 8.25 -7.26 2.03
C GLU A 70 8.97 -7.04 3.36
N GLU A 71 9.73 -5.95 3.51
CA GLU A 71 10.31 -5.57 4.79
C GLU A 71 9.24 -5.24 5.82
N PHE A 72 8.20 -4.50 5.41
CA PHE A 72 7.09 -4.14 6.29
C PHE A 72 6.33 -5.38 6.80
N LYS A 73 6.09 -6.38 5.95
CA LYS A 73 5.49 -7.66 6.35
C LYS A 73 6.29 -8.37 7.45
N ARG A 74 7.62 -8.35 7.39
CA ARG A 74 8.48 -8.96 8.42
C ARG A 74 8.42 -8.25 9.77
N ILE A 75 8.00 -6.98 9.77
CA ILE A 75 7.88 -6.16 10.98
C ILE A 75 6.51 -6.33 11.64
N LEU A 76 5.47 -6.64 10.86
CA LEU A 76 4.13 -6.86 11.38
C LEU A 76 4.14 -8.02 12.38
N LYS A 77 3.53 -7.79 13.53
CA LYS A 77 3.16 -8.86 14.46
C LYS A 77 1.73 -9.24 14.13
N MET A 78 1.54 -10.48 13.69
CA MET A 78 0.22 -11.04 13.36
C MET A 78 -0.42 -11.65 14.60
#